data_AF-X1K2Z8-F1
#
_entry.id   AF-X1K2Z8-F1
#
_cell.length_a   1.000
_cell.length_b   1.000
_cell.length_c   1.000
_cell.angle_alpha   90.00
_cell.angle_beta   90.00
_cell.angle_gamma   90.00
#
_symmetry.space_group_name_H-M   'P 1'
#
loop_
_entity.id
_entity.type
_entity.pdbx_description
1 polymer ?
#
loop_
_entity_poly.entity_id
_entity_poly.type
_entity_poly.pdbx_seq_one_letter_code
_entity_poly.pdbx_strand_id
1 'polypeptide(L)' 'MAIADISHRRKFLAQGNVYLPHIAIIEKIIDETPGVRTFHFNFKDEKLREEFTFDSGQFGEYSILG' A
#
# COMPACT_ATOMS: atom_id res chain seq x y z
N MET A 1 17.56 -21.68 11.16
CA MET A 1 16.50 -21.06 10.35
C MET A 1 15.50 -20.44 11.33
N ALA A 2 15.64 -19.14 11.60
CA ALA A 2 14.79 -18.46 12.58
C ALA A 2 13.46 -18.12 11.92
N ILE A 3 12.40 -18.83 12.30
CA ILE A 3 11.03 -18.45 11.98
C ILE A 3 10.72 -17.14 12.71
N ALA A 4 10.48 -16.06 11.96
CA ALA A 4 10.12 -14.79 12.57
C ALA A 4 8.69 -14.92 13.14
N ASP A 5 8.54 -14.76 14.46
CA ASP A 5 7.24 -14.66 15.11
C ASP A 5 6.54 -13.38 14.63
N ILE A 6 5.48 -13.55 13.84
CA ILE A 6 4.69 -12.44 13.29
C ILE A 6 3.41 -12.16 14.11
N SER A 7 3.26 -12.83 15.26
CA SER A 7 2.08 -12.78 16.13
C SER A 7 1.76 -11.38 16.66
N HIS A 8 2.77 -10.52 16.74
CA HIS A 8 2.66 -9.16 17.29
C HIS A 8 2.43 -8.07 16.23
N ARG A 9 2.39 -8.41 14.94
CA ARG A 9 2.22 -7.41 13.88
C ARG A 9 0.80 -6.83 13.92
N ARG A 10 0.72 -5.49 13.94
CA ARG A 10 -0.55 -4.76 13.86
C ARG A 10 -1.22 -5.18 12.55
N LYS A 11 -2.34 -5.91 12.65
CA LYS A 11 -3.04 -6.42 11.46
C LYS A 11 -3.59 -5.22 10.69
N PHE A 12 -3.05 -4.97 9.50
CA PHE A 12 -3.78 -4.20 8.49
C PHE A 12 -5.04 -5.00 8.13
N LEU A 13 -6.21 -4.52 8.54
CA LEU A 13 -7.47 -5.22 8.35
C LEU A 13 -8.07 -4.86 6.98
N ALA A 14 -7.41 -5.30 5.91
CA ALA A 14 -8.05 -5.59 4.63
C ALA A 14 -8.97 -6.83 4.77
N GLN A 15 -9.86 -6.82 5.77
CA GLN A 15 -10.63 -7.98 6.25
C GLN A 15 -9.77 -9.24 6.53
N GLY A 16 -8.47 -9.07 6.76
CA GLY A 16 -7.51 -10.17 6.95
C GLY A 16 -6.96 -10.79 5.66
N ASN A 17 -7.26 -10.24 4.48
CA ASN A 17 -6.72 -10.70 3.20
C ASN A 17 -5.99 -9.57 2.46
N VAL A 18 -4.66 -9.61 2.51
CA VAL A 18 -3.76 -8.65 1.83
C VAL A 18 -3.77 -8.77 0.31
N TYR A 19 -4.35 -9.82 -0.27
CA TYR A 19 -4.45 -10.03 -1.71
C TYR A 19 -5.76 -9.47 -2.29
N LEU A 20 -6.68 -8.98 -1.45
CA LEU A 20 -7.85 -8.27 -1.97
C LEU A 20 -7.41 -6.89 -2.46
N PRO A 21 -7.58 -6.58 -3.75
CA PRO A 21 -7.21 -5.27 -4.27
C PRO A 21 -8.17 -4.22 -3.73
N HIS A 22 -7.61 -3.07 -3.36
CA HIS A 22 -8.36 -1.89 -2.96
C HIS A 22 -8.10 -0.74 -3.94
N ILE A 23 -9.12 0.06 -4.20
CA ILE A 23 -9.01 1.18 -5.14
C ILE A 23 -8.17 2.30 -4.50
N ALA A 24 -7.04 2.60 -5.15
CA ALA A 24 -6.22 3.76 -4.89
C ALA A 24 -6.37 4.79 -6.02
N ILE A 25 -6.21 6.06 -5.68
CA ILE A 25 -6.21 7.19 -6.61
C ILE A 25 -4.87 7.91 -6.54
N ILE A 26 -4.45 8.51 -7.66
CA ILE A 26 -3.26 9.37 -7.69
C ILE A 26 -3.68 10.74 -7.17
N GLU A 27 -3.17 11.12 -6.00
CA GLU A 27 -3.44 12.42 -5.38
C GLU A 27 -2.45 13.49 -5.88
N LYS A 28 -1.21 13.08 -6.14
CA LYS A 28 -0.16 13.99 -6.59
C LYS A 28 0.78 13.30 -7.58
N ILE A 29 1.23 14.07 -8.56
CA ILE A 29 2.27 13.69 -9.51
C ILE A 29 3.40 14.70 -9.35
N ILE A 30 4.64 14.21 -9.23
CA ILE A 30 5.84 15.03 -9.12
C ILE A 30 6.76 14.63 -10.29
N ASP A 31 7.15 15.62 -11.09
CA ASP A 31 8.20 15.44 -12.10
C ASP A 31 9.56 15.58 -11.43
N GLU A 32 10.32 14.48 -11.30
CA GLU A 32 11.62 14.47 -10.62
C GLU A 32 12.73 14.90 -11.58
N THR A 33 12.80 14.23 -12.73
CA THR A 33 13.79 14.47 -13.80
C THR A 33 13.19 14.06 -15.16
N PRO A 34 13.82 14.37 -16.31
CA PRO A 34 13.30 13.96 -17.61
C PRO A 34 13.07 12.43 -17.68
N GLY A 35 11.81 12.04 -17.85
CA GLY A 35 11.40 10.63 -17.93
C GLY A 35 11.12 9.95 -16.58
N VAL A 36 11.29 10.64 -15.45
CA VAL A 36 11.03 10.08 -14.11
C VAL A 36 9.94 10.89 -13.40
N ARG A 37 8.92 10.17 -12.93
CA ARG A 37 7.81 10.75 -12.16
C ARG A 37 7.57 9.96 -10.88
N THR A 38 7.28 10.69 -9.81
CA THR A 38 6.82 10.14 -8.54
C THR A 38 5.30 10.33 -8.46
N PHE A 39 4.58 9.23 -8.21
CA PHE A 39 3.12 9.23 -8.03
C PHE A 39 2.80 8.98 -6.56
N HIS A 40 2.07 9.91 -5.93
CA HIS A 40 1.54 9.69 -4.60
C HIS A 40 0.14 9.09 -4.71
N PHE A 41 0.03 7.84 -4.29
CA PHE A 41 -1.23 7.12 -4.23
C PHE A 41 -1.88 7.30 -2.86
N ASN A 42 -3.19 7.44 -2.85
CA ASN A 42 -3.99 7.42 -1.65
C ASN A 42 -5.18 6.48 -1.83
N PHE A 43 -5.64 5.83 -0.77
CA PHE A 43 -6.84 5.01 -0.85
C PHE A 43 -8.06 5.90 -1.08
N LYS A 44 -8.97 5.46 -1.95
CA LYS A 44 -10.25 6.17 -2.16
C LYS A 44 -11.12 6.12 -0.91
N ASP A 45 -11.02 5.03 -0.14
CA ASP A 45 -11.72 4.85 1.13
C ASP A 45 -10.89 5.44 2.28
N GLU A 46 -11.46 6.44 2.97
CA GLU A 46 -10.81 7.13 4.08
C GLU A 46 -10.53 6.22 5.28
N LYS A 47 -11.41 5.25 5.56
CA LYS A 47 -11.20 4.31 6.68
C LYS A 47 -10.00 3.41 6.40
N LEU A 48 -9.91 2.91 5.16
CA LEU A 48 -8.79 2.08 4.74
C LEU A 48 -7.47 2.85 4.80
N ARG A 49 -7.49 4.15 4.45
CA ARG A 49 -6.33 5.04 4.57
C ARG A 49 -5.86 5.17 6.02
N GLU A 50 -6.77 5.40 6.97
CA GLU A 50 -6.44 5.58 8.38
C GLU A 50 -5.93 4.30 9.06
N GLU A 51 -6.42 3.15 8.60
CA GLU A 51 -6.01 1.84 9.13
C GLU A 51 -4.76 1.27 8.46
N PHE A 52 -4.37 1.80 7.29
CA PHE A 52 -3.23 1.31 6.53
C PHE A 52 -1.93 1.42 7.31
N THR A 53 -1.26 0.28 7.44
CA THR A 53 0.05 0.16 8.08
C THR A 53 0.92 -0.79 7.26
N PHE A 54 2.21 -0.47 7.19
CA PHE A 54 3.22 -1.30 6.55
C PHE A 54 4.50 -1.27 7.37
N ASP A 55 5.23 -2.37 7.36
CA ASP A 55 6.55 -2.48 7.98
C ASP A 55 7.65 -2.22 6.94
N SER A 56 8.81 -1.77 7.41
CA SER A 56 9.97 -1.58 6.53
C SER A 56 10.36 -2.90 5.84
N GLY A 57 10.59 -2.82 4.53
CA GLY A 57 10.92 -3.99 3.70
C GLY A 57 9.70 -4.68 3.07
N GLN A 58 8.48 -4.25 3.39
CA GLN A 58 7.29 -4.63 2.61
C GLN A 58 7.18 -3.78 1.33
N PHE A 59 6.51 -4.33 0.33
CA PHE A 59 6.16 -3.62 -0.90
C PHE A 59 4.67 -3.78 -1.18
N GLY A 60 4.07 -2.80 -1.86
CA GLY A 60 2.71 -2.85 -2.35
C GLY A 60 2.68 -3.33 -3.80
N GLU A 61 1.71 -4.18 -4.13
CA GLU A 61 1.42 -4.55 -5.52
C GLU A 61 0.34 -3.64 -6.07
N TYR A 62 0.53 -3.17 -7.31
CA TYR A 62 -0.42 -2.30 -8.00
C TYR A 62 -0.87 -2.97 -9.30
N SER A 63 -2.18 -3.07 -9.48
CA SER A 63 -2.82 -3.50 -10.72
C SER A 63 -3.51 -2.31 -11.38
N ILE A 64 -3.35 -2.18 -12.70
CA ILE A 64 -3.98 -1.11 -13.49
C ILE A 64 -5.18 -1.70 -14.23
N LEU A 65 -6.33 -1.04 -14.14
CA LEU A 65 -7.49 -1.38 -14.94
C LEU A 65 -7.20 -1.01 -16.41
N GLY A 66 -7.32 -1.99 -17.31
CA GLY A 66 -7.12 -1.84 -18.75
C GLY A 66 -8.36 -1.44 -19.52
#